data_AF-A0A950Q6X1-F1
#
_entry.id   AF-A0A950Q6X1-F1
#
_cell.length_a   1.000
_cell.length_b   1.000
_cell.length_c   1.000
_cell.angle_alpha   90.00
_cell.angle_beta   90.00
_cell.angle_gamma   90.00
#
_symmetry.space_group_name_H-M   'P 1'
#
loop_
_entity.id
_entity.type
_entity.pdbx_description
1 polymer ?
#
loop_
_entity_poly.entity_id
_entity_poly.type
_entity_poly.pdbx_seq_one_letter_code
_entity_poly.pdbx_strand_id
1 'polypeptide(L)'
;MTETNDYEFRIVGQAHVQVYGANSQGAKLSQVTVASPQLGGMLKASYDTVRVQRAPSAYRGVIGRDITRAQFDWVETLYLPLGAREGVDHILNVSCYGLPPSAKSLQVLPE
;
A
#
# COMPACT_ATOMS: atom_id res chain seq x y z
N MET A 1 -24.57 -7.59 -9.09
CA MET A 1 -23.32 -6.91 -9.48
C MET A 1 -23.04 -5.86 -8.43
N THR A 2 -22.24 -6.18 -7.42
CA THR A 2 -21.76 -5.18 -6.46
C THR A 2 -20.76 -4.29 -7.17
N GLU A 3 -21.01 -2.97 -7.15
CA GLU A 3 -20.06 -1.93 -7.54
C GLU A 3 -18.65 -2.32 -7.08
N THR A 4 -17.73 -2.48 -8.01
CA THR A 4 -16.34 -2.73 -7.67
C THR A 4 -15.77 -1.41 -7.17
N ASN A 5 -15.89 -1.15 -5.87
CA ASN A 5 -15.36 0.07 -5.27
C ASN A 5 -13.86 0.15 -5.56
N ASP A 6 -13.50 1.13 -6.39
CA ASP A 6 -12.11 1.41 -6.77
C ASP A 6 -11.52 2.37 -5.73
N TYR A 7 -10.54 1.87 -4.98
CA TYR A 7 -9.91 2.62 -3.89
C TYR A 7 -9.07 3.79 -4.44
N GLU A 8 -8.94 4.86 -3.67
CA GLU A 8 -8.10 6.01 -4.01
C GLU A 8 -7.04 6.24 -2.93
N PHE A 9 -5.81 6.50 -3.36
CA PHE A 9 -4.71 6.85 -2.48
C PHE A 9 -4.73 8.34 -2.17
N ARG A 10 -5.51 8.77 -1.17
CA ARG A 10 -5.67 10.21 -0.85
C ARG A 10 -4.38 10.87 -0.34
N ILE A 11 -3.62 10.15 0.47
CA ILE A 11 -2.37 10.61 1.07
C ILE A 11 -1.37 9.46 0.98
N VAL A 12 -0.16 9.74 0.51
CA VAL A 12 0.94 8.78 0.45
C VAL A 12 2.14 9.33 1.20
N GLY A 13 2.63 8.58 2.19
CA GLY A 13 3.78 9.00 2.98
C GLY A 13 5.09 8.96 2.20
N GLN A 14 5.99 9.91 2.47
CA GLN A 14 7.27 10.04 1.76
C GLN A 14 8.12 8.76 1.80
N ALA A 15 8.13 8.03 2.92
CA ALA A 15 8.84 6.75 3.01
C ALA A 15 8.33 5.74 1.98
N HIS A 16 7.01 5.67 1.76
CA HIS A 16 6.41 4.79 0.75
C HIS A 16 6.82 5.21 -0.67
N VAL A 17 6.81 6.53 -0.96
CA VAL A 17 7.25 7.06 -2.25
C VAL A 17 8.72 6.70 -2.51
N GLN A 18 9.60 6.84 -1.50
CA GLN A 18 11.02 6.51 -1.63
C GLN A 18 11.23 5.02 -1.92
N VAL A 19 10.56 4.13 -1.18
CA VAL A 19 10.83 2.68 -1.30
C VAL A 19 10.22 2.04 -2.55
N TYR A 20 9.15 2.62 -3.12
CA TYR A 20 8.55 2.17 -4.37
C TYR A 20 8.98 3.00 -5.60
N GLY A 21 9.63 4.15 -5.38
CA GLY A 21 10.08 5.05 -6.45
C GLY A 21 8.94 5.70 -7.24
N ALA A 22 7.73 5.77 -6.68
CA ALA A 22 6.56 6.32 -7.34
C ALA A 22 5.61 6.99 -6.34
N ASN A 23 5.09 8.16 -6.71
CA ASN A 23 4.04 8.83 -5.95
C ASN A 23 2.68 8.47 -6.57
N SER A 24 1.90 7.65 -5.85
CA SER A 24 0.55 7.26 -6.26
C SER A 24 -0.55 8.11 -5.64
N GLN A 25 -0.22 9.24 -5.00
CA GLN A 25 -1.23 10.11 -4.41
C GLN A 25 -2.20 10.63 -5.47
N GLY A 26 -3.50 10.55 -5.17
CA GLY A 26 -4.60 10.87 -6.09
C GLY A 26 -4.89 9.78 -7.12
N ALA A 27 -4.06 8.73 -7.23
CA ALA A 27 -4.32 7.62 -8.13
C ALA A 27 -5.42 6.70 -7.58
N LYS A 28 -6.11 6.01 -8.50
CA LYS A 28 -7.01 4.90 -8.20
C LYS A 28 -6.25 3.58 -8.16
N LEU A 29 -6.75 2.60 -7.41
CA LEU A 29 -6.16 1.27 -7.33
C LEU A 29 -6.17 0.58 -8.70
N SER A 30 -7.19 0.79 -9.52
CA SER A 30 -7.22 0.31 -10.91
C SER A 30 -6.04 0.83 -11.73
N GLN A 31 -5.65 2.10 -11.56
CA GLN A 31 -4.50 2.69 -12.25
C GLN A 31 -3.17 2.08 -11.79
N VAL A 32 -3.01 1.85 -10.48
CA VAL A 32 -1.86 1.13 -9.93
C VAL A 32 -1.82 -0.32 -10.44
N THR A 33 -2.99 -0.97 -10.55
CA THR A 33 -3.11 -2.34 -11.05
C THR A 33 -2.69 -2.45 -12.52
N VAL A 34 -2.96 -1.44 -13.36
CA VAL A 34 -2.46 -1.42 -14.74
C VAL A 34 -0.93 -1.38 -14.79
N ALA A 35 -0.29 -0.62 -13.90
CA ALA A 35 1.17 -0.53 -13.83
C ALA A 35 1.84 -1.76 -13.19
N SER A 36 1.18 -2.36 -12.19
CA SER A 36 1.65 -3.56 -11.49
C SER A 36 0.46 -4.43 -11.06
N PRO A 37 0.07 -5.42 -11.89
CA PRO A 37 -1.12 -6.25 -11.62
C PRO A 37 -1.03 -7.03 -10.30
N GLN A 38 0.15 -7.57 -9.99
CA GLN A 38 0.39 -8.33 -8.75
C GLN A 38 0.22 -7.44 -7.52
N LEU A 39 0.84 -6.24 -7.51
CA LEU A 39 0.71 -5.29 -6.41
C LEU A 39 -0.74 -4.83 -6.26
N GLY A 40 -1.39 -4.48 -7.36
CA GLY A 40 -2.79 -4.07 -7.37
C GLY A 40 -3.72 -5.14 -6.78
N GLY A 41 -3.53 -6.40 -7.17
CA GLY A 41 -4.29 -7.54 -6.64
C GLY A 41 -4.07 -7.75 -5.14
N MET A 42 -2.82 -7.69 -4.66
CA MET A 42 -2.49 -7.81 -3.23
C MET A 42 -3.12 -6.68 -2.40
N LEU A 43 -2.97 -5.43 -2.85
CA LEU A 43 -3.56 -4.28 -2.17
C LEU A 43 -5.09 -4.38 -2.12
N LYS A 44 -5.72 -4.79 -3.23
CA LYS A 44 -7.17 -4.97 -3.29
C LYS A 44 -7.65 -6.00 -2.28
N ALA A 45 -6.99 -7.15 -2.21
CA ALA A 45 -7.34 -8.21 -1.26
C ALA A 45 -7.21 -7.73 0.20
N SER A 46 -6.14 -7.02 0.54
CA SER A 46 -5.94 -6.44 1.86
C SER A 46 -7.02 -5.40 2.21
N TYR A 47 -7.34 -4.49 1.29
CA TYR A 47 -8.36 -3.46 1.52
C TYR A 47 -9.77 -4.03 1.63
N ASP A 48 -10.13 -4.98 0.77
CA ASP A 48 -11.41 -5.67 0.85
C ASP A 48 -11.55 -6.43 2.16
N THR A 49 -10.48 -7.07 2.63
CA THR A 49 -10.46 -7.77 3.93
C THR A 49 -10.79 -6.80 5.07
N VAL A 50 -10.09 -5.66 5.14
CA VAL A 50 -10.29 -4.65 6.19
C VAL A 50 -11.69 -4.03 6.11
N ARG A 51 -12.17 -3.72 4.90
CA ARG A 51 -13.50 -3.16 4.68
C ARG A 51 -14.62 -4.12 5.09
N VAL A 52 -14.50 -5.39 4.73
CA VAL A 52 -15.51 -6.42 5.04
C VAL A 52 -15.50 -6.78 6.52
N GLN A 53 -14.32 -7.00 7.09
CA GLN A 53 -14.19 -7.43 8.49
C GLN A 53 -14.38 -6.29 9.48
N ARG A 54 -14.18 -5.04 9.05
CA ARG A 54 -14.24 -3.84 9.91
C ARG A 54 -13.30 -3.95 11.11
N ALA A 55 -12.18 -4.64 10.93
CA ALA A 55 -11.19 -4.91 11.95
C ALA A 55 -9.79 -4.55 11.44
N PRO A 56 -8.87 -4.18 12.34
CA PRO A 56 -7.46 -4.03 11.99
C PRO A 56 -6.88 -5.31 11.39
N SER A 57 -6.00 -5.16 10.40
CA SER A 57 -5.27 -6.27 9.80
C SER A 57 -3.78 -5.92 9.74
N ALA A 58 -2.93 -6.83 10.19
CA ALA A 58 -1.48 -6.66 10.18
C ALA A 58 -0.84 -7.71 9.28
N TYR A 59 0.17 -7.30 8.52
CA TYR A 59 0.97 -8.18 7.70
C TYR A 59 2.45 -7.89 7.93
N ARG A 60 3.24 -8.96 8.07
CA ARG A 60 4.70 -8.91 8.04
C ARG A 60 5.14 -9.85 6.94
N GLY A 61 6.01 -9.38 6.06
CA GLY A 61 6.50 -10.20 4.97
C GLY A 61 7.80 -9.71 4.37
N VAL A 62 8.43 -10.61 3.63
CA VAL A 62 9.51 -10.30 2.72
C VAL A 62 8.85 -9.98 1.38
N ILE A 63 9.18 -8.83 0.80
CA ILE A 63 8.73 -8.55 -0.57
C ILE A 63 9.76 -9.12 -1.51
N GLY A 64 9.32 -10.07 -2.33
CA GLY A 64 10.19 -10.71 -3.29
C GLY A 64 10.59 -9.74 -4.41
N ARG A 65 11.57 -10.18 -5.20
CA ARG A 65 12.05 -9.45 -6.39
C ARG A 65 10.99 -9.31 -7.50
N ASP A 66 9.80 -9.88 -7.28
CA ASP A 66 8.63 -9.87 -8.15
C ASP A 66 7.88 -8.54 -8.16
N ILE A 67 8.08 -7.68 -7.14
CA ILE A 67 7.66 -6.28 -7.23
C ILE A 67 8.77 -5.46 -7.88
N THR A 68 8.69 -5.35 -9.21
CA THR A 68 9.61 -4.57 -10.03
C THR A 68 9.77 -3.15 -9.46
N ARG A 69 10.99 -2.79 -9.03
CA ARG A 69 11.43 -1.51 -8.44
C ARG A 69 11.28 -1.34 -6.92
N ALA A 70 10.80 -2.33 -6.17
CA ALA A 70 10.86 -2.26 -4.71
C ALA A 70 12.33 -2.18 -4.25
N GLN A 71 12.67 -1.15 -3.45
CA GLN A 71 14.02 -0.94 -2.90
C GLN A 71 14.19 -1.49 -1.48
N PHE A 72 13.29 -2.38 -1.04
CA PHE A 72 13.23 -2.93 0.30
C PHE A 72 13.01 -4.44 0.23
N ASP A 73 13.60 -5.16 1.18
CA ASP A 73 13.48 -6.62 1.25
C ASP A 73 12.37 -7.05 2.22
N TRP A 74 11.92 -6.14 3.07
CA TRP A 74 11.03 -6.45 4.16
C TRP A 74 10.01 -5.34 4.40
N VAL A 75 8.78 -5.74 4.72
CA VAL A 75 7.71 -4.82 5.10
C VAL A 75 6.93 -5.36 6.30
N GLU A 76 6.62 -4.45 7.21
CA GLU A 76 5.53 -4.60 8.17
C GLU A 76 4.49 -3.55 7.86
N THR A 77 3.22 -3.93 7.83
CA THR A 77 2.10 -3.03 7.58
C THR A 77 0.94 -3.33 8.51
N LEU A 78 0.29 -2.27 8.97
CA LEU A 78 -0.93 -2.29 9.73
C LEU A 78 -1.99 -1.48 8.97
N TYR A 79 -3.10 -2.14 8.64
CA TYR A 79 -4.29 -1.53 8.08
C TYR A 79 -5.31 -1.29 9.19
N LEU A 80 -5.74 -0.04 9.33
CA LEU A 80 -6.73 0.40 10.30
C LEU A 80 -7.99 0.86 9.56
N PRO A 81 -9.16 0.26 9.82
CA PRO A 81 -10.42 0.77 9.29
C PRO A 81 -10.77 2.09 10.00
N LEU A 82 -11.06 3.13 9.22
CA LEU A 82 -11.53 4.43 9.69
C LEU A 82 -12.90 4.70 9.09
N GLY A 83 -13.82 5.27 9.86
CA GLY A 83 -15.16 5.61 9.39
C GLY A 83 -16.16 5.72 10.53
N ALA A 84 -17.40 6.05 10.18
CA ALA A 84 -18.51 6.07 11.13
C ALA A 84 -18.93 4.66 11.58
N ARG A 85 -19.82 4.58 12.57
CA ARG A 85 -20.23 3.34 13.25
C ARG A 85 -20.76 2.24 12.31
N GLU A 86 -21.24 2.58 11.12
CA GLU A 86 -21.90 1.65 10.19
C GLU A 86 -21.01 1.20 9.01
N GLY A 87 -19.80 1.73 8.85
CA GLY A 87 -18.97 1.46 7.67
C GLY A 87 -17.49 1.81 7.80
N VAL A 88 -16.73 1.44 6.76
CA VAL A 88 -15.33 1.83 6.59
C VAL A 88 -15.26 2.80 5.42
N ASP A 89 -14.98 4.07 5.74
CA ASP A 89 -14.90 5.16 4.76
C ASP A 89 -13.46 5.33 4.24
N HIS A 90 -12.48 5.08 5.12
CA HIS A 90 -11.06 5.16 4.81
C HIS A 90 -10.31 3.98 5.42
N ILE A 91 -9.16 3.66 4.83
CA ILE A 91 -8.22 2.71 5.41
C ILE A 91 -6.91 3.45 5.61
N LEU A 92 -6.44 3.50 6.85
CA LEU A 92 -5.09 3.98 7.15
C LEU A 92 -4.13 2.79 7.06
N ASN A 93 -3.17 2.86 6.14
CA ASN A 93 -2.06 1.93 6.07
C ASN A 93 -0.82 2.59 6.69
N VAL A 94 -0.34 2.06 7.81
CA VAL A 94 0.95 2.40 8.39
C VAL A 94 1.92 1.29 8.04
N SER A 95 3.06 1.62 7.42
CA SER A 95 4.05 0.63 7.01
C SER A 95 5.47 1.02 7.44
N CYS A 96 6.24 0.01 7.82
CA CYS A 96 7.67 0.08 8.06
C CYS A 96 8.40 -0.78 7.01
N TYR A 97 9.52 -0.27 6.50
CA TYR A 97 10.30 -0.93 5.45
C TYR A 97 11.71 -1.23 5.95
N GLY A 98 12.17 -2.45 5.67
CA GLY A 98 13.51 -2.92 5.95
C GLY A 98 14.31 -2.91 4.65
N LEU A 99 15.35 -2.09 4.61
CA LEU A 99 16.23 -2.00 3.44
C LEU A 99 17.29 -3.11 3.48
N PRO A 100 17.73 -3.62 2.31
CA PRO A 100 18.88 -4.52 2.25
C PRO A 100 20.13 -3.85 2.85
N PRO A 101 21.07 -4.63 3.44
CA PRO A 101 22.34 -4.09 3.94
C PRO A 101 23.16 -3.33 2.89
N SER A 102 22.96 -3.65 1.60
CA SER A 102 23.63 -3.00 0.47
C SER A 102 22.95 -1.71 0.00
N ALA A 103 21.79 -1.33 0.55
CA ALA A 103 21.12 -0.10 0.19
C ALA A 103 21.98 1.10 0.62
N LYS A 104 22.43 1.89 -0.35
CA LYS A 104 22.88 3.26 -0.06
C LYS A 104 21.63 4.04 0.38
N SER A 105 21.78 4.87 1.42
CA SER A 105 20.73 5.74 1.96
C SER A 105 19.72 6.20 0.90
N LEU A 106 18.42 5.96 1.14
CA LEU A 106 17.35 6.36 0.22
C LEU A 106 17.51 7.83 -0.15
N GLN A 107 17.60 8.12 -1.45
CA GLN A 107 17.65 9.50 -1.91
C GLN A 107 16.27 10.13 -1.70
N VAL A 108 16.26 11.31 -1.09
CA VAL A 108 15.04 12.14 -1.00
C VAL A 108 14.74 12.59 -2.43
N LEU A 109 13.61 12.15 -2.99
CA LEU A 109 13.14 12.68 -4.26
C LEU A 109 12.79 14.17 -4.07
N PRO A 110 13.20 15.07 -4.97
CA PRO A 110 12.81 16.47 -4.91
C PRO A 110 11.28 16.62 -5.03
N GLU A 111 10.73 17.61 -4.32
CA GLU A 111 9.29 17.94 -4.29
C GLU A 111 8.72 18.36 -5.65
#